data_AF-A0A964BQG3-F1
#
_entry.id   AF-A0A964BQG3-F1
#
_cell.length_a   1.000
_cell.length_b   1.000
_cell.length_c   1.000
_cell.angle_alpha   90.00
_cell.angle_beta   90.00
_cell.angle_gamma   90.00
#
_symmetry.space_group_name_H-M   'P 1'
#
loop_
_entity.id
_entity.type
_entity.pdbx_description
1 polymer ?
#
loop_
_entity_poly.entity_id
_entity_poly.type
_entity_poly.pdbx_seq_one_letter_code
_entity_poly.pdbx_strand_id
1 'polypeptide(L)'
;MPDKDDQADALALACYGFDHLNSDRKFVQIREPIVVKIRELVLRLAHLNRCQSPIVNRLRQDLAWQFPEMAKVRFTQNSLALRWLGGSTESKKYEKLLLNSVGLGISSTVVYHAERLIHLHQEEIEIEDKLTFLMTDSRFDVYRQVFDRFGFGDRIQGMILSQIYPLENYLTDEGKPLTIYRRGRNSGNITKRYLSRRRFEKALGIAPTGDSSGDKESKKIIGGSDLCRIALWQWIFVRIEVKRNRPKNEIGQSLGEICDREKATGKPIRLVRMRIAAKAVRLLFKELVKAKNS
;
A
#
# COMPACT_ATOMS: atom_id res chain seq x y z
N MET A 1 22.88 30.89 7.58
CA MET A 1 23.86 29.88 8.04
C MET A 1 24.69 29.53 6.84
N PRO A 2 25.97 29.95 6.82
CA PRO A 2 26.86 29.69 5.70
C PRO A 2 27.36 28.25 5.74
N ASP A 3 27.61 27.74 4.54
CA ASP A 3 28.28 26.53 4.10
C ASP A 3 28.51 25.37 5.08
N LYS A 4 28.03 24.21 4.61
CA LYS A 4 28.23 22.85 5.11
C LYS A 4 29.67 22.65 5.60
N ASP A 5 29.84 22.62 6.92
CA ASP A 5 31.12 22.43 7.59
C ASP A 5 31.34 20.93 7.82
N ASP A 6 32.08 20.29 6.92
CA ASP A 6 32.33 18.85 6.95
C ASP A 6 33.02 18.40 8.26
N GLN A 7 33.77 19.29 8.93
CA GLN A 7 34.37 18.96 10.23
C GLN A 7 33.31 18.94 11.34
N ALA A 8 32.38 19.89 11.32
CA ALA A 8 31.25 19.90 12.25
C ALA A 8 30.32 18.70 12.02
N ASP A 9 30.06 18.34 10.76
CA ASP A 9 29.28 17.15 10.40
C ASP A 9 29.99 15.85 10.82
N ALA A 10 31.31 15.75 10.60
CA ALA A 10 32.11 14.60 11.03
C ALA A 10 32.14 14.47 12.56
N LEU A 11 32.31 15.57 13.28
CA LEU A 11 32.27 15.61 14.74
C LEU A 11 30.87 15.25 15.27
N ALA A 12 29.81 15.75 14.64
CA ALA A 12 28.44 15.39 15.00
C ALA A 12 28.17 13.89 14.79
N LEU A 13 28.65 13.30 13.69
CA LEU A 13 28.57 11.86 13.44
C LEU A 13 29.39 11.05 14.45
N ALA A 14 30.60 11.50 14.79
CA ALA A 14 31.46 10.87 15.79
C ALA A 14 30.84 10.91 17.19
N CYS A 15 30.31 12.07 17.62
CA CYS A 15 29.60 12.20 18.89
C CYS A 15 28.34 11.33 18.92
N TYR A 16 27.56 11.33 17.83
CA TYR A 16 26.38 10.47 17.72
C TYR A 16 26.75 8.97 17.78
N GLY A 17 27.83 8.59 17.10
CA GLY A 17 28.39 7.25 17.16
C GLY A 17 28.84 6.88 18.56
N PHE A 18 29.59 7.74 19.24
CA PHE A 18 30.07 7.54 20.61
C PHE A 18 28.91 7.36 21.60
N ASP A 19 27.91 8.24 21.56
CA ASP A 19 26.78 8.20 22.49
C ASP A 19 25.84 7.01 22.24
N HIS A 20 25.79 6.49 21.01
CA HIS A 20 24.75 5.55 20.57
C HIS A 20 25.27 4.26 19.94
N LEU A 21 26.58 4.00 19.98
CA LEU A 21 27.21 2.80 19.41
C LEU A 21 26.52 1.51 19.88
N ASN A 22 26.15 1.46 21.16
CA ASN A 22 25.52 0.31 21.80
C ASN A 22 23.99 0.30 21.63
N SER A 23 23.43 1.19 20.81
CA SER A 23 21.99 1.33 20.58
C SER A 23 21.66 1.17 19.11
N ASP A 24 21.57 -0.07 18.64
CA ASP A 24 21.25 -0.42 17.23
C ASP A 24 20.00 0.30 16.69
N ARG A 25 19.04 0.62 17.55
CA ARG A 25 17.82 1.38 17.20
C ARG A 25 18.06 2.81 16.74
N LYS A 26 19.26 3.36 16.95
CA LYS A 26 19.65 4.73 16.57
C LYS A 26 20.31 4.81 15.20
N PHE A 27 20.69 3.67 14.61
CA PHE A 27 21.27 3.58 13.29
C PHE A 27 20.24 3.13 12.25
N VAL A 28 20.62 3.22 10.97
CA VAL A 28 19.78 2.75 9.85
C VAL A 28 19.60 1.24 10.00
N GLN A 29 18.35 0.82 10.18
CA GLN A 29 18.05 -0.59 10.39
C GLN A 29 18.25 -1.38 9.10
N ILE A 30 19.09 -2.42 9.19
CA ILE A 30 19.19 -3.45 8.16
C ILE A 30 17.89 -4.26 8.24
N ARG A 31 17.11 -4.20 7.16
CA ARG A 31 15.89 -5.00 7.06
C ARG A 31 16.25 -6.47 6.91
N GLU A 32 15.48 -7.33 7.54
CA GLU A 32 15.65 -8.76 7.36
C GLU A 32 15.49 -9.16 5.88
N PRO A 33 16.28 -10.12 5.37
CA PRO A 33 16.28 -10.49 3.96
C PRO A 33 14.89 -10.86 3.41
N ILE A 34 14.09 -11.58 4.20
CA ILE A 34 12.73 -11.99 3.81
C ILE A 34 11.81 -10.77 3.63
N VAL A 35 11.93 -9.77 4.51
CA VAL A 35 11.15 -8.53 4.46
C VAL A 35 11.56 -7.67 3.26
N VAL A 36 12.86 -7.63 2.96
CA VAL A 36 13.37 -7.01 1.74
C VAL A 36 12.78 -7.71 0.53
N LYS A 37 12.74 -9.05 0.51
CA LYS A 37 12.20 -9.79 -0.62
C LYS A 37 10.71 -9.56 -0.82
N ILE A 38 9.91 -9.58 0.25
CA ILE A 38 8.49 -9.22 0.22
C ILE A 38 8.30 -7.82 -0.39
N ARG A 39 9.12 -6.85 0.04
CA ARG A 39 9.07 -5.50 -0.51
C ARG A 39 9.36 -5.46 -2.01
N GLU A 40 10.42 -6.14 -2.46
CA GLU A 40 10.77 -6.23 -3.89
C GLU A 40 9.61 -6.78 -4.71
N LEU A 41 9.00 -7.89 -4.28
CA LEU A 41 7.88 -8.53 -4.98
C LEU A 41 6.68 -7.59 -5.08
N VAL A 42 6.30 -6.94 -3.97
CA VAL A 42 5.18 -5.99 -3.96
C VAL A 42 5.45 -4.77 -4.86
N LEU A 43 6.69 -4.25 -4.87
CA LEU A 43 7.09 -3.17 -5.77
C LEU A 43 7.07 -3.62 -7.23
N ARG A 44 7.46 -4.86 -7.52
CA ARG A 44 7.39 -5.46 -8.85
C ARG A 44 5.94 -5.58 -9.32
N LEU A 45 5.02 -6.06 -8.48
CA LEU A 45 3.59 -6.07 -8.78
C LEU A 45 3.06 -4.67 -9.10
N ALA A 46 3.44 -3.65 -8.32
CA ALA A 46 3.06 -2.27 -8.59
C ALA A 46 3.63 -1.73 -9.92
N HIS A 47 4.82 -2.17 -10.31
CA HIS A 47 5.39 -1.88 -11.62
C HIS A 47 4.62 -2.57 -12.76
N LEU A 48 4.33 -3.87 -12.63
CA LEU A 48 3.56 -4.61 -13.65
C LEU A 48 2.20 -3.98 -13.91
N ASN A 49 1.48 -3.54 -12.88
CA ASN A 49 0.21 -2.82 -13.04
C ASN A 49 0.36 -1.53 -13.89
N ARG A 50 1.47 -0.81 -13.73
CA ARG A 50 1.78 0.38 -14.53
C ARG A 50 2.13 0.04 -15.98
N CYS A 51 2.76 -1.11 -16.22
CA CYS A 51 3.07 -1.59 -17.57
C CYS A 51 1.83 -2.12 -18.30
N GLN A 52 0.93 -2.83 -17.60
CA GLN A 52 -0.30 -3.38 -18.17
C GLN A 52 -1.25 -2.27 -18.65
N SER A 53 -1.39 -1.18 -17.89
CA SER A 53 -2.41 -0.15 -18.14
C SER A 53 -2.31 0.50 -19.54
N PRO A 54 -1.13 0.97 -20.01
CA PRO A 54 -0.97 1.49 -21.37
C PRO A 54 -1.24 0.45 -22.45
N ILE A 55 -0.83 -0.80 -22.25
CA ILE A 55 -1.01 -1.88 -23.23
C ILE A 55 -2.50 -2.22 -23.37
N VAL A 56 -3.22 -2.34 -22.25
CA VAL A 56 -4.69 -2.55 -22.26
C VAL A 56 -5.39 -1.39 -22.96
N ASN A 57 -5.01 -0.15 -22.66
CA ASN A 57 -5.63 1.01 -23.28
C ASN A 57 -5.38 1.05 -24.78
N ARG A 58 -4.15 0.76 -25.22
CA ARG A 58 -3.82 0.71 -26.64
C ARG A 58 -4.56 -0.42 -27.36
N LEU A 59 -4.57 -1.62 -26.78
CA LEU A 59 -5.31 -2.77 -27.29
C LEU A 59 -6.80 -2.44 -27.48
N ARG A 60 -7.42 -1.76 -26.51
CA ARG A 60 -8.82 -1.33 -26.62
C ARG A 60 -9.06 -0.30 -27.72
N GLN A 61 -8.12 0.63 -27.93
CA GLN A 61 -8.22 1.61 -29.01
C GLN A 61 -8.14 0.93 -30.38
N ASP A 62 -7.22 -0.01 -30.55
CA ASP A 62 -7.08 -0.75 -31.81
C ASP A 62 -8.31 -1.65 -32.05
N LEU A 63 -8.78 -2.36 -31.03
CA LEU A 63 -9.99 -3.18 -31.11
C LEU A 63 -11.26 -2.36 -31.41
N ALA A 64 -11.33 -1.08 -31.06
CA ALA A 64 -12.53 -0.27 -31.26
C ALA A 64 -12.95 -0.14 -32.73
N TRP A 65 -12.01 -0.28 -33.67
CA TRP A 65 -12.28 -0.24 -35.11
C TRP A 65 -11.95 -1.56 -35.81
N GLN A 66 -11.05 -2.39 -35.25
CA GLN A 66 -10.71 -3.71 -35.80
C GLN A 66 -11.74 -4.78 -35.43
N PHE A 67 -12.18 -4.79 -34.17
CA PHE A 67 -13.13 -5.75 -33.63
C PHE A 67 -13.95 -5.13 -32.47
N PRO A 68 -14.91 -4.23 -32.80
CA PRO A 68 -15.58 -3.36 -31.82
C PRO A 68 -16.26 -4.11 -30.67
N GLU A 69 -16.80 -5.30 -30.95
CA GLU A 69 -17.46 -6.21 -30.01
C GLU A 69 -16.53 -6.62 -28.85
N MET A 70 -15.22 -6.62 -29.09
CA MET A 70 -14.18 -6.98 -28.11
C MET A 70 -13.56 -5.78 -27.40
N ALA A 71 -13.76 -4.55 -27.88
CA ALA A 71 -13.09 -3.36 -27.36
C ALA A 71 -13.42 -3.04 -25.89
N LYS A 72 -14.63 -3.43 -25.43
CA LYS A 72 -15.08 -3.20 -24.04
C LYS A 72 -14.88 -4.41 -23.12
N VAL A 73 -14.34 -5.51 -23.64
CA VAL A 73 -14.10 -6.72 -22.85
C VAL A 73 -13.04 -6.45 -21.78
N ARG A 74 -13.25 -7.05 -20.60
CA ARG A 74 -12.25 -7.02 -19.53
C ARG A 74 -11.27 -8.16 -19.72
N PHE A 75 -10.03 -7.82 -20.04
CA PHE A 75 -8.92 -8.77 -20.09
C PHE A 75 -8.42 -9.01 -18.67
N THR A 76 -8.87 -10.11 -18.08
CA THR A 76 -8.38 -10.63 -16.80
C THR A 76 -7.37 -11.75 -17.05
N GLN A 77 -6.64 -12.17 -16.00
CA GLN A 77 -5.66 -13.26 -16.06
C GLN A 77 -6.19 -14.54 -16.71
N ASN A 78 -7.47 -14.89 -16.45
CA ASN A 78 -8.14 -16.07 -17.00
C ASN A 78 -8.97 -15.80 -18.26
N SER A 79 -8.77 -14.67 -18.91
CA SER A 79 -9.57 -14.27 -20.06
C SER A 79 -9.31 -15.17 -21.28
N LEU A 80 -10.29 -16.01 -21.62
CA LEU A 80 -10.29 -16.77 -22.87
C LEU A 80 -10.19 -15.84 -24.08
N ALA A 81 -10.86 -14.69 -24.01
CA ALA A 81 -10.80 -13.64 -25.03
C ALA A 81 -9.36 -13.15 -25.29
N LEU A 82 -8.58 -12.92 -24.22
CA LEU A 82 -7.19 -12.48 -24.36
C LEU A 82 -6.30 -13.56 -24.97
N ARG A 83 -6.44 -14.81 -24.48
CA ARG A 83 -5.68 -15.96 -25.01
C ARG A 83 -6.00 -16.24 -26.48
N TRP A 84 -7.26 -16.09 -26.87
CA TRP A 84 -7.67 -16.20 -28.27
C TRP A 84 -7.10 -15.08 -29.13
N LEU A 85 -7.16 -13.82 -28.66
CA LEU A 85 -6.56 -12.68 -29.37
C LEU A 85 -5.03 -12.84 -29.55
N GLY A 86 -4.36 -13.43 -28.56
CA GLY A 86 -2.92 -13.73 -28.62
C GLY A 86 -2.59 -15.05 -29.33
N GLY A 87 -3.54 -15.70 -30.00
CA GLY A 87 -3.31 -16.93 -30.75
C GLY A 87 -2.99 -18.17 -29.92
N SER A 88 -3.06 -18.09 -28.59
CA SER A 88 -2.70 -19.20 -27.68
C SER A 88 -3.84 -20.22 -27.51
N THR A 89 -5.06 -19.92 -27.93
CA THR A 89 -6.22 -20.81 -27.77
C THR A 89 -7.22 -20.56 -28.89
N GLU A 90 -7.71 -21.62 -29.52
CA GLU A 90 -8.78 -21.54 -30.53
C GLU A 90 -10.16 -21.36 -29.89
N SER A 91 -11.07 -20.69 -30.58
CA SER A 91 -12.43 -20.49 -30.08
C SER A 91 -13.39 -20.20 -31.23
N LYS A 92 -14.17 -21.23 -31.58
CA LYS A 92 -15.26 -21.14 -32.58
C LYS A 92 -16.22 -19.99 -32.31
N LYS A 93 -16.44 -19.65 -31.04
CA LYS A 93 -17.26 -18.52 -30.64
C LYS A 93 -16.67 -17.19 -31.12
N TYR A 94 -15.39 -16.95 -30.86
CA TYR A 94 -14.74 -15.69 -31.22
C TYR A 94 -14.41 -15.62 -32.71
N GLU A 95 -14.11 -16.75 -33.35
CA GLU A 95 -14.00 -16.85 -34.81
C GLU A 95 -15.31 -16.48 -35.50
N LYS A 96 -16.43 -17.08 -35.08
CA LYS A 96 -17.76 -16.72 -35.61
C LYS A 96 -18.10 -15.26 -35.33
N LEU A 97 -17.73 -14.74 -34.15
CA LEU A 97 -17.96 -13.34 -33.80
C LEU A 97 -17.13 -12.39 -34.68
N LEU A 98 -15.87 -12.74 -34.97
CA LEU A 98 -15.01 -11.97 -35.86
C LEU A 98 -15.50 -12.00 -37.30
N LEU A 99 -15.97 -13.16 -37.80
CA LEU A 99 -16.52 -13.30 -39.16
C LEU A 99 -17.77 -12.43 -39.38
N ASN A 100 -18.57 -12.22 -38.33
CA ASN A 100 -19.77 -11.38 -38.39
C ASN A 100 -19.53 -9.96 -37.86
N SER A 101 -18.28 -9.60 -37.57
CA SER A 101 -17.90 -8.30 -37.04
C SER A 101 -18.10 -7.20 -38.09
N VAL A 102 -18.49 -6.01 -37.64
CA VAL A 102 -18.49 -4.80 -38.49
C VAL A 102 -17.10 -4.15 -38.60
N GLY A 103 -16.11 -4.68 -37.89
CA GLY A 103 -14.75 -4.16 -37.83
C GLY A 103 -13.88 -4.52 -39.04
N LEU A 104 -12.73 -3.87 -39.13
CA LEU A 104 -11.78 -4.02 -40.26
C LEU A 104 -10.95 -5.32 -40.21
N GLY A 105 -11.12 -6.14 -39.17
CA GLY A 105 -10.31 -7.33 -38.94
C GLY A 105 -9.10 -7.07 -38.04
N ILE A 106 -8.56 -8.14 -37.45
CA ILE A 106 -7.49 -8.09 -36.45
C ILE A 106 -6.13 -7.97 -37.13
N SER A 107 -5.34 -6.98 -36.74
CA SER A 107 -3.94 -6.83 -37.18
C SER A 107 -2.96 -7.59 -36.28
N SER A 108 -1.74 -7.81 -36.78
CA SER A 108 -0.64 -8.39 -35.99
C SER A 108 -0.31 -7.58 -34.73
N THR A 109 -0.51 -6.26 -34.74
CA THR A 109 -0.28 -5.39 -33.57
C THR A 109 -1.18 -5.74 -32.38
N VAL A 110 -2.45 -6.10 -32.63
CA VAL A 110 -3.38 -6.54 -31.59
C VAL A 110 -2.92 -7.87 -30.98
N VAL A 111 -2.45 -8.80 -31.82
CA VAL A 111 -1.89 -10.08 -31.38
C VAL A 111 -0.67 -9.85 -30.48
N TYR A 112 0.29 -9.03 -30.91
CA TYR A 112 1.48 -8.71 -30.10
C TYR A 112 1.14 -8.05 -28.76
N HIS A 113 0.12 -7.17 -28.72
CA HIS A 113 -0.32 -6.58 -27.46
C HIS A 113 -1.01 -7.61 -26.55
N ALA A 114 -1.79 -8.53 -27.11
CA ALA A 114 -2.41 -9.61 -26.36
C ALA A 114 -1.38 -10.57 -25.76
N GLU A 115 -0.39 -11.01 -26.54
CA GLU A 115 0.72 -11.85 -26.08
C GLU A 115 1.51 -11.19 -24.93
N ARG A 116 1.86 -9.90 -25.07
CA ARG A 116 2.53 -9.16 -24.00
C ARG A 116 1.71 -9.14 -22.71
N LEU A 117 0.39 -8.95 -22.79
CA LEU A 117 -0.47 -9.00 -21.60
C LEU A 117 -0.53 -10.40 -20.98
N ILE A 118 -0.55 -11.46 -21.80
CA ILE A 118 -0.52 -12.84 -21.31
C ILE A 118 0.75 -13.08 -20.49
N HIS A 119 1.92 -12.69 -21.01
CA HIS A 119 3.19 -12.80 -20.28
C HIS A 119 3.22 -11.96 -19.00
N LEU A 120 2.71 -10.73 -19.02
CA LEU A 120 2.63 -9.89 -17.83
C LEU A 120 1.72 -10.50 -16.75
N HIS A 121 0.63 -11.18 -17.14
CA HIS A 121 -0.24 -11.88 -16.21
C HIS A 121 0.43 -13.14 -15.63
N GLN A 122 1.22 -13.87 -16.42
CA GLN A 122 2.00 -15.01 -15.92
C GLN A 122 3.03 -14.55 -14.89
N GLU A 123 3.79 -13.50 -15.18
CA GLU A 123 4.76 -12.92 -14.24
C GLU A 123 4.07 -12.45 -12.94
N GLU A 124 2.86 -11.86 -13.06
CA GLU A 124 2.07 -11.44 -11.91
C GLU A 124 1.68 -12.62 -11.01
N ILE A 125 1.17 -13.72 -11.60
CA ILE A 125 0.82 -14.95 -10.87
C ILE A 125 2.05 -15.52 -10.14
N GLU A 126 3.18 -15.66 -10.83
CA GLU A 126 4.40 -16.19 -10.21
C GLU A 126 4.87 -15.35 -9.01
N ILE A 127 4.74 -14.03 -9.12
CA ILE A 127 5.12 -13.12 -8.02
C ILE A 127 4.11 -13.22 -6.87
N GLU A 128 2.81 -13.35 -7.16
CA GLU A 128 1.78 -13.54 -6.15
C GLU A 128 1.94 -14.85 -5.39
N ASP A 129 2.29 -15.94 -6.07
CA ASP A 129 2.57 -17.23 -5.45
C ASP A 129 3.79 -17.15 -4.54
N LYS A 130 4.88 -16.53 -5.02
CA LYS A 130 6.10 -16.28 -4.23
C LYS A 130 5.81 -15.40 -3.02
N LEU A 131 5.00 -14.36 -3.18
CA LEU A 131 4.61 -13.47 -2.08
C LEU A 131 3.80 -14.23 -1.04
N THR A 132 2.82 -15.02 -1.47
CA THR A 132 1.99 -15.84 -0.60
C THR A 132 2.84 -16.82 0.20
N PHE A 133 3.79 -17.48 -0.46
CA PHE A 133 4.76 -18.37 0.20
C PHE A 133 5.60 -17.65 1.25
N LEU A 134 6.19 -16.48 0.94
CA LEU A 134 6.98 -15.74 1.93
C LEU A 134 6.16 -15.24 3.12
N MET A 135 4.87 -14.95 2.89
CA MET A 135 3.96 -14.53 3.95
C MET A 135 3.58 -15.69 4.90
N THR A 136 3.85 -16.96 4.58
CA THR A 136 3.55 -18.09 5.47
C THR A 136 4.55 -18.28 6.62
N ASP A 137 5.65 -17.52 6.62
CA ASP A 137 6.63 -17.54 7.71
C ASP A 137 5.96 -17.26 9.06
N SER A 138 6.21 -18.15 10.04
CA SER A 138 5.62 -18.10 11.39
C SER A 138 5.80 -16.76 12.10
N ARG A 139 6.87 -16.01 11.78
CA ARG A 139 7.14 -14.69 12.38
C ARG A 139 6.11 -13.64 11.97
N PHE A 140 5.35 -13.90 10.92
CA PHE A 140 4.32 -13.01 10.41
C PHE A 140 2.90 -13.40 10.88
N ASP A 141 2.73 -14.48 11.63
CA ASP A 141 1.41 -15.00 12.05
C ASP A 141 0.58 -13.95 12.79
N VAL A 142 1.18 -13.28 13.78
CA VAL A 142 0.53 -12.21 14.55
C VAL A 142 0.05 -11.08 13.63
N TYR A 143 0.84 -10.72 12.61
CA TYR A 143 0.48 -9.67 11.66
C TYR A 143 -0.65 -10.13 10.74
N ARG A 144 -0.56 -11.34 10.19
CA ARG A 144 -1.57 -11.91 9.28
C ARG A 144 -2.93 -12.01 9.96
N GLN A 145 -2.98 -12.57 11.17
CA GLN A 145 -4.21 -12.66 11.96
C GLN A 145 -4.89 -11.29 12.15
N VAL A 146 -4.09 -10.25 12.45
CA VAL A 146 -4.62 -8.90 12.57
C VAL A 146 -5.04 -8.35 11.20
N PHE A 147 -4.22 -8.48 10.17
CA PHE A 147 -4.51 -7.99 8.82
C PHE A 147 -5.77 -8.59 8.20
N ASP A 148 -6.05 -9.87 8.47
CA ASP A 148 -7.26 -10.55 8.02
C ASP A 148 -8.51 -9.93 8.65
N ARG A 149 -8.44 -9.52 9.92
CA ARG A 149 -9.54 -8.77 10.57
C ARG A 149 -9.77 -7.41 9.91
N PHE A 150 -8.73 -6.77 9.36
CA PHE A 150 -8.91 -5.55 8.54
C PHE A 150 -9.39 -5.86 7.12
N GLY A 151 -9.35 -7.12 6.68
CA GLY A 151 -9.66 -7.51 5.31
C GLY A 151 -8.68 -6.95 4.29
N PHE A 152 -7.40 -6.86 4.65
CA PHE A 152 -6.34 -6.54 3.69
C PHE A 152 -6.10 -7.74 2.77
N GLY A 153 -6.01 -7.50 1.46
CA GLY A 153 -5.55 -8.53 0.51
C GLY A 153 -4.03 -8.65 0.50
N ASP A 154 -3.49 -9.73 -0.05
CA ASP A 154 -2.08 -10.13 0.09
C ASP A 154 -1.08 -9.04 -0.30
N ARG A 155 -1.34 -8.33 -1.41
CA ARG A 155 -0.50 -7.20 -1.85
C ARG A 155 -0.41 -6.10 -0.80
N ILE A 156 -1.52 -5.79 -0.13
CA ILE A 156 -1.60 -4.76 0.91
C ILE A 156 -0.95 -5.27 2.19
N GLN A 157 -1.19 -6.54 2.55
CA GLN A 157 -0.52 -7.19 3.69
C GLN A 157 0.99 -7.13 3.54
N GLY A 158 1.55 -7.58 2.40
CA GLY A 158 2.97 -7.53 2.12
C GLY A 158 3.53 -6.10 2.10
N MET A 159 2.81 -5.13 1.52
CA MET A 159 3.21 -3.72 1.53
C MET A 159 3.34 -3.17 2.96
N ILE A 160 2.31 -3.36 3.78
CA ILE A 160 2.28 -2.86 5.16
C ILE A 160 3.34 -3.58 5.99
N LEU A 161 3.39 -4.92 5.94
CA LEU A 161 4.36 -5.74 6.66
C LEU A 161 5.79 -5.29 6.38
N SER A 162 6.14 -5.10 5.10
CA SER A 162 7.48 -4.68 4.69
C SER A 162 7.94 -3.33 5.25
N GLN A 163 6.99 -2.54 5.74
CA GLN A 163 7.22 -1.20 6.26
C GLN A 163 7.21 -1.14 7.80
N ILE A 164 6.50 -2.05 8.46
CA ILE A 164 6.30 -2.01 9.92
C ILE A 164 6.96 -3.16 10.68
N TYR A 165 7.51 -4.14 9.98
CA TYR A 165 8.20 -5.24 10.63
C TYR A 165 9.66 -4.85 10.95
N PRO A 166 10.21 -5.25 12.11
CA PRO A 166 9.50 -5.80 13.28
C PRO A 166 8.75 -4.73 14.10
N LEU A 167 7.65 -5.10 14.77
CA LEU A 167 6.79 -4.23 15.57
C LEU A 167 7.55 -3.67 16.80
N GLU A 168 8.52 -4.43 17.29
CA GLU A 168 9.50 -4.12 18.33
C GLU A 168 10.15 -2.75 18.12
N ASN A 169 10.35 -2.35 16.86
CA ASN A 169 10.93 -1.06 16.50
C ASN A 169 10.10 0.14 16.99
N TYR A 170 8.81 -0.10 17.25
CA TYR A 170 7.90 0.92 17.74
C TYR A 170 7.70 0.83 19.25
N LEU A 171 8.19 -0.20 19.94
CA LEU A 171 7.90 -0.47 21.35
C LEU A 171 9.11 -0.13 22.25
N THR A 172 8.90 -0.13 23.56
CA THR A 172 9.98 -0.09 24.56
C THR A 172 10.66 -1.46 24.66
N ASP A 173 11.76 -1.54 25.40
CA ASP A 173 12.45 -2.81 25.69
C ASP A 173 11.55 -3.82 26.41
N GLU A 174 10.59 -3.33 27.19
CA GLU A 174 9.53 -4.13 27.83
C GLU A 174 8.40 -4.56 26.88
N GLY A 175 8.48 -4.25 25.58
CA GLY A 175 7.42 -4.54 24.61
C GLY A 175 6.16 -3.68 24.74
N LYS A 176 6.21 -2.56 25.49
CA LYS A 176 5.06 -1.67 25.70
C LYS A 176 5.11 -0.43 24.81
N PRO A 177 3.95 0.16 24.44
CA PRO A 177 3.93 1.44 23.72
C PRO A 177 4.51 2.59 24.57
N LEU A 178 5.54 3.25 24.04
CA LEU A 178 6.19 4.40 24.64
C LEU A 178 5.27 5.64 24.61
N THR A 179 4.98 6.15 25.81
CA THR A 179 4.23 7.40 26.02
C THR A 179 5.05 8.35 26.88
N ILE A 180 5.31 9.56 26.38
CA ILE A 180 6.09 10.60 27.06
C ILE A 180 5.15 11.73 27.47
N TYR A 181 5.31 12.24 28.69
CA TYR A 181 4.66 13.45 29.15
C TYR A 181 5.63 14.63 28.98
N ARG A 182 5.23 15.66 28.23
CA ARG A 182 6.06 16.86 28.03
C ARG A 182 5.23 18.12 28.22
N ARG A 183 5.76 19.09 28.97
CA ARG A 183 5.16 20.42 29.07
C ARG A 183 5.18 21.12 27.72
N GLY A 184 4.06 21.72 27.34
CA GLY A 184 3.98 22.58 26.17
C GLY A 184 4.82 23.83 26.38
N ARG A 185 5.64 24.22 25.38
CA ARG A 185 6.50 25.41 25.47
C ARG A 185 5.70 26.69 25.75
N ASN A 186 4.51 26.83 25.16
CA ASN A 186 3.71 28.05 25.27
C ASN A 186 2.59 27.94 26.31
N SER A 187 1.97 26.77 26.48
CA SER A 187 0.81 26.61 27.37
C SER A 187 1.16 26.16 28.79
N GLY A 188 2.40 25.72 29.06
CA GLY A 188 2.81 25.14 30.35
C GLY A 188 2.17 23.78 30.68
N ASN A 189 1.05 23.45 30.06
CA ASN A 189 0.29 22.23 30.31
C ASN A 189 1.04 20.97 29.91
N ILE A 190 0.94 19.94 30.74
CA ILE A 190 1.52 18.62 30.48
C ILE A 190 0.72 17.95 29.36
N THR A 191 1.37 17.70 28.24
CA THR A 191 0.77 17.00 27.10
C THR A 191 1.27 15.56 27.01
N LYS A 192 0.34 14.61 26.92
CA LYS A 192 0.63 13.19 26.71
C LYS A 192 0.95 12.92 25.24
N ARG A 193 2.14 12.41 24.94
CA ARG A 193 2.62 12.13 23.58
C ARG A 193 2.84 10.63 23.38
N TYR A 194 2.00 10.02 22.54
CA TYR A 194 2.11 8.61 22.15
C TYR A 194 3.19 8.45 21.05
N LEU A 195 4.46 8.26 21.44
CA LEU A 195 5.59 8.29 20.50
C LEU A 195 5.58 7.08 19.57
N SER A 196 5.38 5.87 20.12
CA SER A 196 5.26 4.63 19.37
C SER A 196 4.22 4.72 18.25
N ARG A 197 3.01 5.14 18.63
CA ARG A 197 1.89 5.31 17.69
C ARG A 197 2.22 6.31 16.59
N ARG A 198 2.85 7.44 16.94
CA ARG A 198 3.24 8.46 15.94
C ARG A 198 4.32 7.95 14.99
N ARG A 199 5.31 7.21 15.48
CA ARG A 199 6.33 6.57 14.65
C ARG A 199 5.71 5.56 13.68
N PHE A 200 4.78 4.75 14.17
CA PHE A 200 4.01 3.80 13.35
C PHE A 200 3.15 4.50 12.28
N GLU A 201 2.40 5.52 12.67
CA GLU A 201 1.62 6.36 11.73
C GLU A 201 2.53 7.02 10.68
N LYS A 202 3.75 7.43 11.05
CA LYS A 202 4.73 8.03 10.13
C LYS A 202 5.31 6.99 9.16
N ALA A 203 5.62 5.79 9.62
CA ALA A 203 6.14 4.72 8.76
C ALA A 203 5.16 4.40 7.62
N LEU A 204 3.87 4.34 7.92
CA LEU A 204 2.80 4.11 6.94
C LEU A 204 2.39 5.36 6.14
N GLY A 205 3.03 6.50 6.37
CA GLY A 205 2.79 7.73 5.61
C GLY A 205 1.44 8.39 5.89
N ILE A 206 0.93 8.27 7.11
CA ILE A 206 -0.38 8.83 7.53
C ILE A 206 -0.24 9.91 8.63
N ALA A 207 0.91 10.00 9.29
CA ALA A 207 1.15 11.03 10.30
C ALA A 207 1.19 12.43 9.68
N PRO A 208 0.37 13.40 10.16
CA PRO A 208 0.52 14.79 9.78
C PRO A 208 1.79 15.36 10.43
N THR A 209 2.65 15.95 9.61
CA THR A 209 3.84 16.69 10.04
C THR A 209 3.55 18.20 9.93
N GLY A 210 4.15 19.02 10.79
CA GLY A 210 4.11 20.47 10.58
C GLY A 210 5.03 20.80 9.41
N ASP A 211 4.52 21.51 8.41
CA ASP A 211 5.33 22.17 7.39
C ASP A 211 5.41 23.66 7.77
N SER A 212 6.61 24.11 8.12
CA SER A 212 6.90 25.51 8.41
C SER A 212 7.89 25.99 7.36
N SER A 213 7.36 26.57 6.29
CA SER A 213 8.12 27.24 5.23
C SER A 213 7.62 28.68 5.15
N GLY A 214 8.44 29.63 5.61
CA GLY A 214 8.06 31.04 5.78
C GLY A 214 6.93 31.26 6.81
N ASP A 215 6.13 32.31 6.61
CA ASP A 215 5.05 32.75 7.52
C ASP A 215 3.77 31.87 7.51
N LYS A 216 3.76 30.76 6.75
CA LYS A 216 2.59 29.89 6.65
C LYS A 216 2.83 28.56 7.36
N GLU A 217 2.23 28.40 8.54
CA GLU A 217 2.10 27.10 9.18
C GLU A 217 1.01 26.27 8.47
N SER A 218 1.39 25.18 7.82
CA SER A 218 0.43 24.24 7.25
C SER A 218 0.68 22.82 7.77
N LYS A 219 -0.39 22.12 8.14
CA LYS A 219 -0.29 20.70 8.51
C LYS A 219 -0.32 19.87 7.23
N LYS A 220 0.84 19.40 6.78
CA LYS A 220 0.99 18.51 5.63
C LYS A 220 1.56 17.17 6.05
N ILE A 221 1.26 16.11 5.32
CA ILE A 221 1.95 14.83 5.52
C ILE A 221 3.32 14.98 4.84
N ILE A 222 4.37 15.19 5.63
CA ILE A 222 5.75 15.26 5.15
C ILE A 222 6.45 13.98 5.60
N GLY A 223 6.70 13.09 4.63
CA GLY A 223 7.43 11.83 4.81
C GLY A 223 6.57 10.57 5.02
N GLY A 224 7.25 9.43 5.15
CA GLY A 224 6.64 8.10 5.24
C GLY A 224 6.42 7.43 3.88
N SER A 225 5.85 6.23 3.88
CA SER A 225 5.65 5.45 2.64
C SER A 225 4.43 5.94 1.86
N ASP A 226 4.67 6.54 0.68
CA ASP A 226 3.60 6.92 -0.26
C ASP A 226 2.84 5.69 -0.78
N LEU A 227 3.53 4.56 -0.95
CA LEU A 227 2.93 3.32 -1.41
C LEU A 227 1.96 2.73 -0.39
N CYS A 228 2.31 2.76 0.90
CA CYS A 228 1.37 2.39 1.97
C CYS A 228 0.15 3.31 1.99
N ARG A 229 0.35 4.62 1.78
CA ARG A 229 -0.75 5.59 1.71
C ARG A 229 -1.70 5.28 0.55
N ILE A 230 -1.17 4.99 -0.64
CA ILE A 230 -1.95 4.59 -1.82
C ILE A 230 -2.70 3.28 -1.54
N ALA A 231 -2.02 2.27 -0.99
CA ALA A 231 -2.63 0.98 -0.66
C ALA A 231 -3.78 1.11 0.36
N LEU A 232 -3.57 1.88 1.43
CA LEU A 232 -4.61 2.16 2.43
C LEU A 232 -5.79 2.91 1.82
N TRP A 233 -5.54 3.85 0.92
CA TRP A 233 -6.59 4.57 0.22
C TRP A 233 -7.42 3.65 -0.68
N GLN A 234 -6.77 2.76 -1.44
CA GLN A 234 -7.43 1.76 -2.27
C GLN A 234 -8.25 0.78 -1.41
N TRP A 235 -7.70 0.32 -0.29
CA TRP A 235 -8.42 -0.52 0.66
C TRP A 235 -9.67 0.17 1.21
N ILE A 236 -9.59 1.44 1.62
CA ILE A 236 -10.76 2.19 2.07
C ILE A 236 -11.82 2.26 0.97
N PHE A 237 -11.40 2.60 -0.25
CA PHE A 237 -12.29 2.72 -1.39
C PHE A 237 -13.05 1.43 -1.69
N VAL A 238 -12.37 0.27 -1.62
CA VAL A 238 -12.94 -1.02 -2.03
C VAL A 238 -13.61 -1.78 -0.88
N ARG A 239 -13.05 -1.72 0.33
CA ARG A 239 -13.48 -2.54 1.48
C ARG A 239 -14.30 -1.76 2.50
N ILE A 240 -14.05 -0.46 2.72
CA ILE A 240 -14.75 0.30 3.76
C ILE A 240 -15.92 1.11 3.19
N GLU A 241 -15.73 1.78 2.06
CA GLU A 241 -16.79 2.63 1.48
C GLU A 241 -17.95 1.82 0.91
N VAL A 242 -17.66 0.65 0.36
CA VAL A 242 -18.67 -0.25 -0.20
C VAL A 242 -19.26 -1.10 0.92
N LYS A 243 -20.48 -0.79 1.36
CA LYS A 243 -21.16 -1.46 2.50
C LYS A 243 -21.10 -2.99 2.45
N ARG A 244 -21.40 -3.59 1.29
CA ARG A 244 -21.38 -5.05 1.08
C ARG A 244 -19.99 -5.70 1.19
N ASN A 245 -18.91 -4.93 1.06
CA ASN A 245 -17.53 -5.43 1.09
C ASN A 245 -16.84 -5.24 2.45
N ARG A 246 -17.53 -4.61 3.42
CA ARG A 246 -17.00 -4.34 4.76
C ARG A 246 -16.63 -5.63 5.46
N PRO A 247 -15.48 -5.70 6.15
CA PRO A 247 -15.20 -6.79 7.07
C PRO A 247 -16.37 -6.97 8.04
N LYS A 248 -16.86 -8.21 8.19
CA LYS A 248 -18.01 -8.54 9.05
C LYS A 248 -17.56 -8.68 10.52
N ASN A 249 -16.98 -7.63 11.06
CA ASN A 249 -16.47 -7.56 12.42
C ASN A 249 -16.52 -6.12 12.96
N GLU A 250 -16.14 -5.94 14.22
CA GLU A 250 -16.15 -4.64 14.91
C GLU A 250 -15.32 -3.56 14.18
N ILE A 251 -14.20 -3.95 13.56
CA ILE A 251 -13.32 -3.01 12.83
C ILE A 251 -14.05 -2.47 11.60
N GLY A 252 -14.63 -3.36 10.79
CA GLY A 252 -15.39 -3.00 9.60
C GLY A 252 -16.63 -2.18 9.91
N GLN A 253 -17.33 -2.52 11.00
CA GLN A 253 -18.48 -1.76 11.47
C GLN A 253 -18.07 -0.35 11.93
N SER A 254 -17.11 -0.25 12.86
CA SER A 254 -16.64 1.02 13.43
C SER A 254 -16.11 1.97 12.35
N LEU A 255 -15.24 1.49 11.46
CA LEU A 255 -14.70 2.31 10.38
C LEU A 255 -15.76 2.67 9.33
N GLY A 256 -16.68 1.74 9.04
CA GLY A 256 -17.78 1.95 8.10
C GLY A 256 -18.74 3.04 8.56
N GLU A 257 -19.18 3.00 9.82
CA GLU A 257 -20.08 4.00 10.42
C GLU A 257 -19.44 5.40 10.45
N ILE A 258 -18.16 5.48 10.81
CA ILE A 258 -17.43 6.75 10.78
C ILE A 258 -17.32 7.27 9.35
N CYS A 259 -17.05 6.39 8.38
CA CYS A 259 -16.97 6.75 6.97
C CYS A 259 -18.30 7.31 6.45
N ASP A 260 -19.40 6.62 6.72
CA ASP A 260 -20.75 7.04 6.33
C ASP A 260 -21.11 8.39 6.95
N ARG A 261 -20.81 8.58 8.24
CA ARG A 261 -21.04 9.85 8.94
C ARG A 261 -20.22 11.00 8.37
N GLU A 262 -18.93 10.80 8.13
CA GLU A 262 -18.06 11.84 7.57
C GLU A 262 -18.46 12.20 6.13
N LYS A 263 -18.93 11.23 5.34
CA LYS A 263 -19.50 11.49 4.00
C LYS A 263 -20.79 12.32 4.09
N ALA A 264 -21.67 12.01 5.04
CA ALA A 264 -22.91 12.75 5.24
C ALA A 264 -22.68 14.23 5.61
N THR A 265 -21.53 14.58 6.20
CA THR A 265 -21.18 15.99 6.51
C THR A 265 -20.81 16.84 5.30
N GLY A 266 -20.80 16.29 4.07
CA GLY A 266 -20.47 17.05 2.85
C GLY A 266 -18.98 17.37 2.66
N LYS A 267 -18.10 16.80 3.49
CA LYS A 267 -16.65 17.03 3.37
C LYS A 267 -16.08 16.44 2.07
N PRO A 268 -15.01 17.03 1.50
CA PRO A 268 -14.33 16.47 0.35
C PRO A 268 -13.92 15.01 0.58
N ILE A 269 -14.24 14.13 -0.37
CA ILE A 269 -14.01 12.68 -0.24
C ILE A 269 -12.55 12.33 0.07
N ARG A 270 -11.61 13.09 -0.49
CA ARG A 270 -10.18 12.93 -0.23
C ARG A 270 -9.86 13.14 1.26
N LEU A 271 -10.45 14.17 1.88
CA LEU A 271 -10.28 14.45 3.30
C LEU A 271 -10.91 13.35 4.17
N VAL A 272 -12.09 12.87 3.80
CA VAL A 272 -12.77 11.76 4.48
C VAL A 272 -11.89 10.52 4.47
N ARG A 273 -11.41 10.08 3.29
CA ARG A 273 -10.53 8.90 3.15
C ARG A 273 -9.27 9.03 3.98
N MET A 274 -8.62 10.21 3.99
CA MET A 274 -7.42 10.42 4.81
C MET A 274 -7.70 10.33 6.32
N ARG A 275 -8.85 10.84 6.78
CA ARG A 275 -9.27 10.70 8.19
C ARG A 275 -9.54 9.26 8.57
N ILE A 276 -10.20 8.50 7.68
CA ILE A 276 -10.46 7.07 7.89
C ILE A 276 -9.14 6.29 7.90
N ALA A 277 -8.20 6.58 7.00
CA ALA A 277 -6.87 5.96 6.99
C ALA A 277 -6.12 6.20 8.31
N ALA A 278 -6.14 7.43 8.83
CA ALA A 278 -5.53 7.75 10.11
C ALA A 278 -6.18 7.01 11.29
N LYS A 279 -7.51 6.84 11.27
CA LYS A 279 -8.20 6.03 12.28
C LYS A 279 -7.87 4.54 12.14
N ALA A 280 -7.88 4.01 10.93
CA ALA A 280 -7.56 2.62 10.64
C ALA A 280 -6.14 2.26 11.09
N VAL A 281 -5.15 3.09 10.80
CA VAL A 281 -3.75 2.88 11.21
C VAL A 281 -3.59 2.91 12.74
N ARG A 282 -4.33 3.77 13.44
CA ARG A 282 -4.32 3.80 14.92
C ARG A 282 -4.91 2.53 15.51
N LEU A 283 -6.02 2.05 14.94
CA LEU A 283 -6.62 0.78 15.34
C LEU A 283 -5.68 -0.38 15.03
N LEU A 284 -5.04 -0.37 13.86
CA LEU A 284 -4.08 -1.39 13.45
C LEU A 284 -2.94 -1.51 14.46
N PHE A 285 -2.33 -0.38 14.86
CA PHE A 285 -1.29 -0.38 15.88
C PHE A 285 -1.79 -0.96 17.21
N LYS A 286 -3.00 -0.60 17.64
CA LYS A 286 -3.60 -1.11 18.88
C LYS A 286 -3.81 -2.62 18.82
N GLU A 287 -4.36 -3.14 17.72
CA GLU A 287 -4.64 -4.56 17.55
C GLU A 287 -3.34 -5.38 17.44
N LEU A 288 -2.31 -4.87 16.75
CA LEU A 288 -0.99 -5.53 16.69
C LEU A 288 -0.32 -5.62 18.07
N VAL A 289 -0.37 -4.55 18.86
CA VAL A 289 0.17 -4.56 20.23
C VAL A 289 -0.63 -5.50 21.13
N LYS A 290 -1.95 -5.53 20.97
CA LYS A 290 -2.82 -6.46 21.71
C LYS A 290 -2.49 -7.91 21.38
N ALA A 291 -2.44 -8.24 20.08
CA ALA A 291 -2.21 -9.61 19.61
C ALA A 291 -0.83 -10.14 19.98
N LYS A 292 0.18 -9.27 20.07
CA LYS A 292 1.52 -9.64 20.51
C LYS A 292 1.62 -9.94 22.01
N ASN A 293 0.81 -9.26 22.83
CA ASN A 293 0.80 -9.41 24.28
C ASN A 293 -0.24 -10.43 24.77
N SER A 294 -0.96 -11.07 23.86
CA SER A 294 -1.94 -12.14 24.14
C SER A 294 -1.24 -13.48 24.00
#